data_AF-A0A761PFQ5-F1
#
_entry.id   AF-A0A761PFQ5-F1
#
_cell.length_a   1.000
_cell.length_b   1.000
_cell.length_c   1.000
_cell.angle_alpha   90.00
_cell.angle_beta   90.00
_cell.angle_gamma   90.00
#
_symmetry.space_group_name_H-M   'P 1'
#
loop_
_entity.id
_entity.type
_entity.pdbx_description
1 polymer ?
#
loop_
_entity_poly.entity_id
_entity_poly.type
_entity_poly.pdbx_seq_one_letter_code
_entity_poly.pdbx_strand_id
1 'polypeptide(L)'
;MIQDAFVRLRAKQLYWQGYPPAEISRLMGISQNTIYSWKKRDEWDKTPPVARVTQSIDARLVQLTGKPDKTGGDFKEIDLLTRQLKKLSDGQPTDVNGTKKPRKRKLKNHFTEEQIIALREKIMGSLAWHQRGWYEQRHHRNRMILKSRQIGATWYFAREALLDALRDDVKYPYQRNQIFLSASRRQAFQFKTFIQEVALEVDVELKGGDKIILSNGAQLHFLGTSAATAQSYTGNLKFDEFFWVSNFINLRNVAGAMATLKGLTRTYFSTPSGETHEAYPFWTGDRWNEKRQKSKRQEFDVSWKALNSGVLYPDKTWRQIV
;
A
#
# COMPACT_ATOMS: atom_id res chain seq x y z
N MET A 1 -14.75 -28.35 -48.72
CA MET A 1 -13.69 -27.87 -47.80
C MET A 1 -14.04 -27.99 -46.31
N ILE A 2 -15.31 -27.90 -45.88
CA ILE A 2 -15.68 -28.05 -44.44
C ILE A 2 -15.67 -29.52 -43.98
N GLN A 3 -16.10 -30.44 -44.84
CA GLN A 3 -16.23 -31.87 -44.52
C GLN A 3 -14.87 -32.55 -44.29
N ASP A 4 -13.83 -32.16 -45.03
CA ASP A 4 -12.47 -32.73 -44.93
C ASP A 4 -11.78 -32.36 -43.60
N ALA A 5 -12.03 -31.15 -43.08
CA ALA A 5 -11.51 -30.70 -41.79
C ALA A 5 -12.11 -31.49 -40.62
N PHE A 6 -13.42 -31.76 -40.68
CA PHE A 6 -14.12 -32.55 -39.65
C PHE A 6 -13.66 -34.02 -39.65
N VAL A 7 -13.51 -34.60 -40.84
CA VAL A 7 -13.02 -35.97 -41.02
C VAL A 7 -11.60 -36.11 -40.48
N ARG A 8 -10.71 -35.18 -40.80
CA ARG A 8 -9.32 -35.17 -40.28
C ARG A 8 -9.26 -35.01 -38.77
N LEU A 9 -10.11 -34.16 -38.18
CA LEU A 9 -10.19 -33.98 -36.73
C LEU A 9 -10.68 -35.25 -36.02
N ARG A 10 -11.68 -35.93 -36.60
CA ARG A 10 -12.20 -37.19 -36.04
C ARG A 10 -11.16 -38.30 -36.05
N ALA A 11 -10.38 -38.43 -37.12
CA ALA A 11 -9.27 -39.37 -37.20
C ALA A 11 -8.20 -39.10 -36.12
N LYS A 12 -7.89 -37.81 -35.88
CA LYS A 12 -6.96 -37.38 -34.84
C LYS A 12 -7.44 -37.73 -33.43
N GLN A 13 -8.74 -37.60 -33.16
CA GLN A 13 -9.32 -37.99 -31.86
C GLN A 13 -9.24 -39.50 -31.61
N LEU A 14 -9.60 -40.33 -32.60
CA LEU A 14 -9.49 -41.79 -32.48
C LEU A 14 -8.04 -42.21 -32.23
N TYR A 15 -7.08 -41.58 -32.89
CA TYR A 15 -5.67 -41.83 -32.62
C TYR A 15 -5.29 -41.56 -31.16
N TRP A 16 -5.76 -40.47 -30.57
CA TRP A 16 -5.49 -40.16 -29.16
C TRP A 16 -6.26 -41.02 -28.15
N GLN A 17 -7.30 -41.74 -28.60
CA GLN A 17 -7.96 -42.77 -27.81
C GLN A 17 -7.18 -44.10 -27.80
N GLY A 18 -6.09 -44.19 -28.55
CA GLY A 18 -5.20 -45.36 -28.59
C GLY A 18 -5.37 -46.26 -29.80
N TYR A 19 -6.26 -45.92 -30.74
CA TYR A 19 -6.45 -46.71 -31.96
C TYR A 19 -5.25 -46.57 -32.92
N PRO A 20 -4.68 -47.67 -33.44
CA PRO A 20 -3.62 -47.61 -34.43
C PRO A 20 -4.16 -47.12 -35.79
N PRO A 21 -3.34 -46.48 -36.65
CA PRO A 21 -3.78 -45.96 -37.95
C PRO A 21 -4.49 -46.97 -38.86
N ALA A 22 -4.14 -48.26 -38.77
CA ALA A 22 -4.80 -49.35 -39.49
C ALA A 22 -6.26 -49.54 -39.06
N GLU A 23 -6.55 -49.39 -37.77
CA GLU A 23 -7.90 -49.57 -37.23
C GLU A 23 -8.76 -48.32 -37.49
N ILE A 24 -8.17 -47.13 -37.37
CA ILE A 24 -8.83 -45.86 -37.75
C ILE A 24 -9.22 -45.89 -39.24
N SER A 25 -8.34 -46.42 -40.10
CA SER A 25 -8.61 -46.60 -41.53
C SER A 25 -9.87 -47.43 -41.78
N ARG A 26 -10.02 -48.55 -41.07
CA ARG A 26 -11.20 -49.42 -41.13
C ARG A 26 -12.46 -48.73 -40.60
N LEU A 27 -12.35 -48.06 -39.44
CA LEU A 27 -13.49 -47.40 -38.78
C LEU A 27 -14.05 -46.21 -39.56
N MET A 28 -13.20 -45.50 -40.30
CA MET A 28 -13.57 -44.27 -40.99
C MET A 28 -13.70 -44.42 -42.52
N GLY A 29 -13.31 -45.56 -43.09
CA GLY A 29 -13.30 -45.77 -44.53
C GLY A 29 -12.26 -44.91 -45.28
N ILE A 30 -11.18 -44.50 -44.61
CA ILE A 30 -10.13 -43.62 -45.16
C ILE A 30 -8.86 -44.43 -45.37
N SER A 31 -8.11 -44.18 -46.45
CA SER A 31 -6.85 -44.89 -46.69
C SER A 31 -5.86 -44.72 -45.53
N GLN A 32 -5.18 -45.81 -45.16
CA GLN A 32 -4.19 -45.80 -44.09
C GLN A 32 -3.03 -44.83 -44.39
N ASN A 33 -2.66 -44.68 -45.67
CA ASN A 33 -1.64 -43.73 -46.14
C ASN A 33 -2.05 -42.28 -45.86
N THR A 34 -3.32 -41.93 -46.06
CA THR A 34 -3.87 -40.61 -45.75
C THR A 34 -3.76 -40.31 -44.25
N ILE A 35 -4.09 -41.28 -43.39
CA ILE A 35 -4.01 -41.14 -41.93
C ILE A 35 -2.55 -40.96 -41.47
N TYR A 36 -1.61 -41.74 -42.01
CA TYR A 36 -0.18 -41.53 -41.73
C TYR A 36 0.33 -40.17 -42.19
N SER A 37 -0.12 -39.70 -43.36
CA SER A 37 0.22 -38.38 -43.88
C SER A 37 -0.25 -37.27 -42.93
N TRP A 38 -1.48 -37.34 -42.43
CA TRP A 38 -2.00 -36.38 -41.45
C TRP A 38 -1.30 -36.46 -40.09
N LYS A 39 -1.07 -37.68 -39.60
CA LYS A 39 -0.32 -37.94 -38.36
C LYS A 39 1.06 -37.29 -38.38
N LYS A 40 1.77 -37.43 -39.51
CA LYS A 40 3.09 -36.84 -39.72
C LYS A 40 3.00 -35.32 -39.88
N ARG A 41 2.09 -34.83 -40.72
CA ARG A 41 1.95 -33.40 -41.05
C ARG A 41 1.56 -32.55 -39.84
N ASP A 42 0.63 -33.01 -39.01
CA ASP A 42 0.16 -32.27 -37.82
C ASP A 42 0.78 -32.77 -36.52
N GLU A 43 1.84 -33.59 -36.63
CA GLU A 43 2.64 -34.07 -35.50
C GLU A 43 1.80 -34.62 -34.33
N TRP A 44 0.87 -35.54 -34.60
CA TRP A 44 -0.11 -35.99 -33.60
C TRP A 44 0.54 -36.57 -32.34
N ASP A 45 1.71 -37.22 -32.50
CA ASP A 45 2.49 -37.80 -31.41
C ASP A 45 3.08 -36.73 -30.47
N LYS A 46 3.48 -35.59 -31.03
CA LYS A 46 4.11 -34.49 -30.30
C LYS A 46 3.09 -33.58 -29.61
N THR A 47 1.80 -33.76 -29.87
CA THR A 47 0.77 -32.93 -29.25
C THR A 47 0.74 -33.19 -27.73
N PRO A 48 0.91 -32.17 -26.86
CA PRO A 48 0.91 -32.34 -25.41
C PRO A 48 -0.45 -32.83 -24.88
N PRO A 49 -0.52 -33.66 -23.82
CA PRO A 49 -1.79 -34.18 -23.28
C PRO A 49 -2.84 -33.10 -22.97
N VAL A 50 -2.42 -31.96 -22.42
CA VAL A 50 -3.34 -30.83 -22.12
C VAL A 50 -3.95 -30.24 -23.39
N ALA A 51 -3.20 -30.16 -24.50
CA ALA A 51 -3.73 -29.70 -25.78
C ALA A 51 -4.74 -30.71 -26.37
N ARG A 52 -4.49 -32.02 -26.19
CA ARG A 52 -5.43 -33.09 -26.61
C ARG A 52 -6.77 -33.00 -25.87
N VAL A 53 -6.70 -32.80 -24.55
CA VAL A 53 -7.88 -32.65 -23.68
C VAL A 53 -8.63 -31.35 -24.02
N THR A 54 -7.91 -30.25 -24.21
CA THR A 54 -8.49 -28.95 -24.59
C THR A 54 -9.25 -29.02 -25.91
N GLN A 55 -8.68 -29.66 -26.94
CA GLN A 55 -9.33 -29.83 -28.23
C GLN A 55 -10.59 -30.72 -28.14
N SER A 56 -10.58 -31.72 -27.25
CA SER A 56 -11.75 -32.57 -27.02
C SER A 56 -12.88 -31.82 -26.29
N ILE A 57 -12.53 -30.97 -25.32
CA ILE A 57 -13.47 -30.10 -24.61
C ILE A 57 -14.10 -29.08 -25.58
N ASP A 58 -13.30 -28.44 -26.42
CA ASP A 58 -13.76 -27.46 -27.40
C ASP A 58 -14.73 -28.09 -28.41
N ALA A 59 -14.37 -29.24 -28.98
CA ALA A 59 -15.26 -29.96 -29.90
C ALA A 59 -16.60 -30.34 -29.25
N ARG A 60 -16.60 -30.72 -27.97
CA ARG A 60 -17.82 -31.04 -27.22
C ARG A 60 -18.67 -29.80 -26.92
N LEU A 61 -18.04 -28.68 -26.58
CA LEU A 61 -18.71 -27.40 -26.39
C LEU A 61 -19.40 -26.92 -27.67
N VAL A 62 -18.73 -27.02 -28.83
CA VAL A 62 -19.33 -26.70 -30.13
C VAL A 62 -20.55 -27.58 -30.41
N GLN A 63 -20.46 -28.89 -30.12
CA GLN A 63 -21.59 -29.80 -30.28
C GLN A 63 -22.79 -29.43 -29.39
N LEU A 64 -22.54 -29.14 -28.10
CA LEU A 64 -23.58 -28.82 -27.13
C LEU A 64 -24.23 -27.46 -27.42
N THR A 65 -23.44 -26.48 -27.84
CA THR A 65 -23.95 -25.13 -28.21
C THR A 65 -24.79 -25.16 -29.48
N GLY A 66 -24.43 -26.00 -30.46
CA GLY A 66 -25.18 -26.18 -31.71
C GLY A 66 -26.46 -27.02 -31.60
N LYS A 67 -26.76 -27.63 -30.44
CA LYS A 67 -27.96 -28.45 -30.25
C LYS A 67 -29.23 -27.56 -30.26
N PRO A 68 -30.26 -27.87 -31.09
CA PRO A 68 -31.47 -27.05 -31.20
C PRO A 68 -32.28 -27.03 -29.90
N ASP A 69 -32.53 -28.20 -29.30
CA ASP A 69 -33.25 -28.32 -28.02
C ASP A 69 -32.29 -28.68 -26.88
N LYS A 70 -32.03 -27.70 -26.00
CA LYS A 70 -31.12 -27.87 -24.85
C LYS A 70 -31.91 -28.23 -23.59
N THR A 71 -31.46 -29.27 -22.91
CA THR A 71 -31.99 -29.72 -21.62
C THR A 71 -31.20 -29.09 -20.46
N GLY A 72 -31.72 -29.16 -19.24
CA GLY A 72 -30.99 -28.73 -18.04
C GLY A 72 -29.65 -29.45 -17.84
N GLY A 73 -29.54 -30.69 -18.31
CA GLY A 73 -28.27 -31.44 -18.32
C GLY A 73 -27.25 -30.85 -19.28
N ASP A 74 -27.68 -30.43 -20.48
CA ASP A 74 -26.80 -29.81 -21.48
C ASP A 74 -26.21 -28.49 -20.97
N PHE A 75 -27.01 -27.66 -20.29
CA PHE A 75 -26.53 -26.40 -19.68
C PHE A 75 -25.49 -26.65 -18.58
N LYS A 76 -25.69 -27.67 -17.76
CA LYS A 76 -24.75 -28.06 -16.71
C LYS A 76 -23.44 -28.59 -17.28
N GLU A 77 -23.51 -29.37 -18.37
CA GLU A 77 -22.32 -29.87 -19.07
C GLU A 77 -21.53 -28.72 -19.71
N ILE A 78 -22.20 -27.77 -20.38
CA ILE A 78 -21.56 -26.56 -20.94
C ILE A 78 -20.82 -25.79 -19.84
N ASP A 79 -21.45 -25.54 -18.70
CA ASP A 79 -20.85 -24.80 -17.59
C ASP A 79 -19.65 -25.54 -16.96
N LEU A 80 -19.75 -26.87 -16.80
CA LEU A 80 -18.64 -27.68 -16.31
C LEU A 80 -17.44 -27.68 -17.28
N LEU A 81 -17.70 -27.90 -18.57
CA LEU A 81 -16.68 -27.91 -19.62
C LEU A 81 -16.01 -26.54 -19.78
N THR A 82 -16.79 -25.46 -19.72
CA THR A 82 -16.27 -24.07 -19.79
C THR A 82 -15.37 -23.75 -18.59
N ARG A 83 -15.73 -24.20 -17.38
CA ARG A 83 -14.89 -24.05 -16.18
C ARG A 83 -13.61 -24.87 -16.25
N GLN A 84 -13.67 -26.08 -16.79
CA GLN A 84 -12.48 -26.92 -17.01
C GLN A 84 -11.56 -26.30 -18.06
N LEU A 85 -12.11 -25.79 -19.16
CA LEU A 85 -11.35 -25.08 -20.19
C LEU A 85 -10.64 -23.85 -19.62
N LYS A 86 -11.33 -23.06 -18.78
CA LYS A 86 -10.73 -21.91 -18.09
C LYS A 86 -9.58 -22.32 -17.17
N LYS A 87 -9.73 -23.39 -16.38
CA LYS A 87 -8.66 -23.91 -15.51
C LYS A 87 -7.46 -24.41 -16.31
N LEU A 88 -7.69 -25.08 -17.44
CA LEU A 88 -6.61 -25.55 -18.33
C LEU A 88 -5.91 -24.37 -19.02
N SER A 89 -6.66 -23.33 -19.41
CA SER A 89 -6.12 -22.08 -19.97
C SER A 89 -5.36 -21.24 -18.94
N ASP A 90 -5.81 -21.20 -17.69
CA ASP A 90 -5.10 -20.54 -16.59
C ASP A 90 -3.83 -21.33 -16.18
N GLY A 91 -3.78 -22.63 -16.52
CA GLY A 91 -2.69 -23.56 -16.21
C GLY A 91 -1.68 -23.81 -17.35
N GLN A 92 -1.95 -23.40 -18.59
CA GLN A 92 -1.00 -23.55 -19.70
C GLN A 92 -0.34 -22.21 -20.08
N PRO A 93 1.00 -22.17 -20.13
CA PRO A 93 1.74 -20.99 -20.51
C PRO A 93 1.79 -20.86 -22.02
N THR A 94 1.36 -19.71 -22.52
CA THR A 94 1.72 -19.27 -23.86
C THR A 94 3.24 -19.12 -23.96
N ASP A 95 3.76 -19.50 -25.13
CA ASP A 95 5.10 -19.31 -25.68
C ASP A 95 6.19 -20.34 -25.36
N VAL A 96 6.26 -21.31 -26.28
CA VAL A 96 7.49 -21.92 -26.81
C VAL A 96 8.35 -20.81 -27.45
N ASN A 97 9.01 -20.02 -26.61
CA ASN A 97 10.30 -19.35 -26.81
C ASN A 97 10.51 -18.33 -25.69
N GLY A 98 11.37 -18.68 -24.73
CA GLY A 98 12.13 -17.71 -23.94
C GLY A 98 11.36 -16.78 -23.00
N THR A 99 11.38 -17.13 -21.71
CA THR A 99 11.06 -16.28 -20.55
C THR A 99 9.59 -15.95 -20.31
N LYS A 100 8.95 -16.77 -19.47
CA LYS A 100 7.81 -16.32 -18.65
C LYS A 100 8.24 -15.08 -17.88
N LYS A 101 7.85 -13.88 -18.33
CA LYS A 101 7.90 -12.70 -17.46
C LYS A 101 7.02 -13.03 -16.25
N PRO A 102 7.57 -13.08 -15.02
CA PRO A 102 6.75 -13.29 -13.84
C PRO A 102 5.69 -12.18 -13.85
N ARG A 103 4.40 -12.52 -13.72
CA ARG A 103 3.36 -11.52 -13.47
C ARG A 103 3.86 -10.70 -12.28
N LYS A 104 4.36 -9.47 -12.53
CA LYS A 104 4.90 -8.59 -11.49
C LYS A 104 3.77 -8.44 -10.48
N ARG A 105 3.93 -9.08 -9.32
CA ARG A 105 2.98 -8.98 -8.23
C ARG A 105 2.92 -7.49 -7.89
N LYS A 106 1.77 -6.85 -8.11
CA LYS A 106 1.60 -5.42 -7.80
C LYS A 106 2.06 -5.21 -6.36
N LEU A 107 3.11 -4.41 -6.17
CA LEU A 107 3.64 -4.10 -4.85
C LEU A 107 2.51 -3.41 -4.07
N LYS A 108 2.19 -3.95 -2.89
CA LYS A 108 1.17 -3.33 -2.03
C LYS A 108 1.71 -2.01 -1.50
N ASN A 109 0.84 -1.00 -1.39
CA ASN A 109 1.18 0.32 -0.84
C ASN A 109 2.44 0.91 -1.50
N HIS A 110 2.45 0.89 -2.83
CA HIS A 110 3.58 1.30 -3.65
C HIS A 110 3.27 2.60 -4.37
N PHE A 111 4.24 3.51 -4.34
CA PHE A 111 4.26 4.73 -5.13
C PHE A 111 5.40 4.60 -6.14
N THR A 112 5.12 4.92 -7.40
CA THR A 112 6.19 5.16 -8.38
C THR A 112 6.81 6.55 -8.18
N GLU A 113 7.96 6.81 -8.77
CA GLU A 113 8.63 8.11 -8.65
C GLU A 113 7.74 9.24 -9.18
N GLU A 114 7.06 9.01 -10.31
CA GLU A 114 6.14 9.98 -10.91
C GLU A 114 4.97 10.29 -9.97
N GLN A 115 4.46 9.28 -9.25
CA GLN A 115 3.41 9.47 -8.25
C GLN A 115 3.92 10.25 -7.03
N ILE A 116 5.17 10.03 -6.59
CA ILE A 116 5.77 10.79 -5.48
C ILE A 116 5.95 12.26 -5.86
N ILE A 117 6.40 12.54 -7.09
CA ILE A 117 6.53 13.91 -7.62
C ILE A 117 5.17 14.59 -7.69
N ALA A 118 4.18 13.96 -8.34
CA ALA A 118 2.82 14.50 -8.44
C ALA A 118 2.17 14.72 -7.06
N LEU A 119 2.39 13.81 -6.13
CA LEU A 119 1.91 13.91 -4.75
C LEU A 119 2.54 15.12 -4.05
N ARG A 120 3.85 15.34 -4.21
CA ARG A 120 4.55 16.49 -3.64
C ARG A 120 4.00 17.80 -4.22
N GLU A 121 3.80 17.89 -5.53
CA GLU A 121 3.24 19.08 -6.18
C GLU A 121 1.84 19.40 -5.67
N LYS A 122 0.94 18.40 -5.61
CA LYS A 122 -0.42 18.56 -5.07
C LYS A 122 -0.43 19.02 -3.62
N ILE A 123 0.41 18.41 -2.77
CA ILE A 123 0.51 18.81 -1.36
C ILE A 123 1.02 20.24 -1.27
N MET A 124 2.11 20.59 -1.94
CA MET A 124 2.69 21.94 -1.86
C MET A 124 1.73 23.02 -2.40
N GLY A 125 1.04 22.74 -3.51
CA GLY A 125 0.09 23.65 -4.13
C GLY A 125 -1.17 23.91 -3.29
N SER A 126 -1.54 22.99 -2.39
CA SER A 126 -2.74 23.09 -1.56
C SER A 126 -2.50 23.71 -0.17
N LEU A 127 -1.25 23.98 0.22
CA LEU A 127 -0.94 24.48 1.57
C LEU A 127 -1.40 25.93 1.76
N ALA A 128 -2.08 26.18 2.88
CA ALA A 128 -2.30 27.51 3.42
C ALA A 128 -0.99 28.16 3.90
N TRP A 129 -0.99 29.49 4.10
CA TRP A 129 0.22 30.24 4.45
C TRP A 129 0.94 29.69 5.70
N HIS A 130 0.20 29.38 6.76
CA HIS A 130 0.77 28.85 8.01
C HIS A 130 1.34 27.44 7.84
N GLN A 131 0.70 26.63 7.00
CA GLN A 131 1.15 25.27 6.67
C GLN A 131 2.45 25.30 5.85
N ARG A 132 2.61 26.27 4.94
CA ARG A 132 3.89 26.50 4.23
C ARG A 132 5.00 26.87 5.21
N GLY A 133 4.71 27.75 6.16
CA GLY A 133 5.64 28.06 7.25
C GLY A 133 6.05 26.81 8.06
N TRP A 134 5.10 25.94 8.40
CA TRP A 134 5.42 24.66 9.05
C TRP A 134 6.35 23.78 8.19
N TYR A 135 6.14 23.75 6.87
CA TYR A 135 6.92 22.94 5.93
C TYR A 135 8.37 23.42 5.83
N GLU A 136 8.59 24.73 5.79
CA GLU A 136 9.93 25.32 5.78
C GLU A 136 10.71 24.96 7.06
N GLN A 137 10.01 24.89 8.18
CA GLN A 137 10.58 24.61 9.50
C GLN A 137 10.71 23.11 9.81
N ARG A 138 10.33 22.21 8.89
CA ARG A 138 10.30 20.74 9.11
C ARG A 138 11.65 20.11 9.46
N HIS A 139 12.75 20.79 9.14
CA HIS A 139 14.11 20.35 9.39
C HIS A 139 14.48 20.36 10.89
N HIS A 140 13.72 21.08 11.73
CA HIS A 140 13.96 21.10 13.17
C HIS A 140 13.68 19.75 13.84
N ARG A 141 14.64 19.31 14.67
CA ARG A 141 14.52 18.05 15.42
C ARG A 141 13.30 18.06 16.35
N ASN A 142 13.05 19.15 17.05
CA ASN A 142 11.87 19.31 17.89
C ASN A 142 11.08 20.55 17.44
N ARG A 143 9.79 20.37 17.21
CA ARG A 143 8.82 21.44 16.96
C ARG A 143 7.66 21.34 17.94
N MET A 144 7.20 22.46 18.45
CA MET A 144 5.94 22.57 19.20
C MET A 144 5.08 23.67 18.60
N ILE A 145 3.84 23.37 18.27
CA ILE A 145 2.90 24.33 17.71
C ILE A 145 1.66 24.40 18.59
N LEU A 146 1.36 25.57 19.13
CA LEU A 146 0.01 25.87 19.62
C LEU A 146 -0.81 26.42 18.48
N LYS A 147 -1.99 25.85 18.28
CA LYS A 147 -2.83 26.17 17.14
C LYS A 147 -4.28 26.43 17.53
N SER A 148 -4.95 27.27 16.77
CA SER A 148 -6.40 27.42 16.80
C SER A 148 -7.12 26.16 16.29
N ARG A 149 -8.39 25.97 16.66
CA ARG A 149 -9.21 24.87 16.11
C ARG A 149 -9.45 25.07 14.62
N GLN A 150 -9.70 23.98 13.90
CA GLN A 150 -10.16 23.99 12.50
C GLN A 150 -9.20 24.63 11.47
N ILE A 151 -7.91 24.80 11.78
CA ILE A 151 -6.91 25.33 10.82
C ILE A 151 -6.18 24.25 10.00
N GLY A 152 -6.66 23.00 10.01
CA GLY A 152 -6.10 21.92 9.21
C GLY A 152 -4.75 21.36 9.68
N ALA A 153 -4.43 21.41 10.98
CA ALA A 153 -3.16 20.89 11.51
C ALA A 153 -2.97 19.38 11.26
N THR A 154 -3.94 18.54 11.65
CA THR A 154 -3.90 17.08 11.42
C THR A 154 -3.83 16.75 9.93
N TRP A 155 -4.60 17.47 9.11
CA TRP A 155 -4.60 17.35 7.64
C TRP A 155 -3.21 17.61 7.05
N TYR A 156 -2.51 18.64 7.55
CA TYR A 156 -1.17 19.00 7.11
C TYR A 156 -0.12 17.97 7.58
N PHE A 157 -0.07 17.68 8.88
CA PHE A 157 0.97 16.80 9.44
C PHE A 157 0.84 15.36 8.97
N ALA A 158 -0.36 14.91 8.59
CA ALA A 158 -0.57 13.64 7.89
C ALA A 158 0.15 13.60 6.52
N ARG A 159 0.02 14.69 5.74
CA ARG A 159 0.64 14.84 4.40
C ARG A 159 2.15 15.02 4.48
N GLU A 160 2.63 15.87 5.41
CA GLU A 160 4.06 16.04 5.67
C GLU A 160 4.72 14.69 6.03
N ALA A 161 4.08 13.91 6.90
CA ALA A 161 4.59 12.60 7.31
C ALA A 161 4.57 11.56 6.18
N LEU A 162 3.58 11.59 5.27
CA LEU A 162 3.59 10.71 4.10
C LEU A 162 4.76 11.05 3.16
N LEU A 163 5.01 12.33 2.88
CA LEU A 163 6.18 12.75 2.11
C LEU A 163 7.48 12.31 2.79
N ASP A 164 7.60 12.50 4.12
CA ASP A 164 8.77 12.05 4.88
C ASP A 164 9.00 10.53 4.83
N ALA A 165 7.92 9.74 4.74
CA ALA A 165 7.97 8.28 4.63
C ALA A 165 8.34 7.78 3.23
N LEU A 166 8.11 8.60 2.19
CA LEU A 166 8.41 8.30 0.79
C LEU A 166 9.81 8.72 0.37
N ARG A 167 10.50 9.51 1.18
CA ARG A 167 11.89 9.95 0.95
C ARG A 167 12.84 8.80 0.65
N ASP A 168 13.66 8.98 -0.37
CA ASP A 168 14.77 8.11 -0.75
C ASP A 168 16.07 8.50 -0.04
N ASP A 169 16.26 9.79 0.25
CA ASP A 169 17.43 10.46 0.86
C ASP A 169 17.66 10.20 2.36
N VAL A 170 17.34 9.00 2.86
CA VAL A 170 17.59 8.63 4.25
C VAL A 170 18.86 7.80 4.41
N LYS A 171 19.61 8.07 5.50
CA LYS A 171 20.79 7.28 5.87
C LYS A 171 20.41 5.93 6.46
N TYR A 172 19.30 5.87 7.20
CA TYR A 172 18.83 4.67 7.87
C TYR A 172 17.34 4.43 7.59
N PRO A 173 16.90 3.18 7.33
CA PRO A 173 15.50 2.89 6.99
C PRO A 173 14.47 3.37 8.02
N TYR A 174 14.83 3.34 9.32
CA TYR A 174 13.94 3.79 10.40
C TYR A 174 13.58 5.28 10.30
N GLN A 175 14.34 6.09 9.56
CA GLN A 175 14.08 7.52 9.39
C GLN A 175 12.85 7.80 8.52
N ARG A 176 12.34 6.79 7.81
CA ARG A 176 11.08 6.88 7.06
C ARG A 176 9.86 6.59 7.93
N ASN A 177 10.02 5.90 9.06
CA ASN A 177 8.90 5.52 9.91
C ASN A 177 8.23 6.76 10.52
N GLN A 178 6.91 6.70 10.65
CA GLN A 178 6.08 7.76 11.22
C GLN A 178 5.22 7.19 12.33
N ILE A 179 5.16 7.91 13.44
CA ILE A 179 4.41 7.54 14.63
C ILE A 179 3.47 8.67 14.96
N PHE A 180 2.18 8.41 14.83
CA PHE A 180 1.11 9.34 15.15
C PHE A 180 0.55 8.99 16.52
N LEU A 181 0.65 9.91 17.46
CA LEU A 181 0.15 9.77 18.81
C LEU A 181 -0.88 10.88 19.06
N SER A 182 -2.04 10.53 19.61
CA SER A 182 -3.11 11.49 19.90
C SER A 182 -3.82 11.14 21.21
N ALA A 183 -4.64 12.07 21.72
CA ALA A 183 -5.45 11.87 22.92
C ALA A 183 -6.45 10.69 22.85
N SER A 184 -6.70 10.12 21.67
CA SER A 184 -7.43 8.86 21.51
C SER A 184 -7.01 8.13 20.23
N ARG A 185 -7.24 6.81 20.18
CA ARG A 185 -6.98 6.00 18.97
C ARG A 185 -7.82 6.47 17.77
N ARG A 186 -9.07 6.88 18.02
CA ARG A 186 -9.96 7.42 16.98
C ARG A 186 -9.38 8.70 16.35
N GLN A 187 -8.84 9.60 17.15
CA GLN A 187 -8.16 10.79 16.62
C GLN A 187 -6.88 10.43 15.86
N ALA A 188 -6.08 9.48 16.35
CA ALA A 188 -4.91 9.01 15.63
C ALA A 188 -5.26 8.42 14.25
N PHE A 189 -6.42 7.76 14.12
CA PHE A 189 -6.91 7.27 12.83
C PHE A 189 -7.34 8.38 11.85
N GLN A 190 -7.55 9.62 12.29
CA GLN A 190 -7.77 10.73 11.35
C GLN A 190 -6.53 11.00 10.49
N PHE A 191 -5.31 10.82 11.01
CA PHE A 191 -4.11 10.86 10.19
C PHE A 191 -4.12 9.80 9.10
N LYS A 192 -4.55 8.59 9.45
CA LYS A 192 -4.67 7.48 8.50
C LYS A 192 -5.63 7.83 7.37
N THR A 193 -6.80 8.36 7.70
CA THR A 193 -7.80 8.82 6.72
C THR A 193 -7.19 9.85 5.77
N PHE A 194 -6.58 10.91 6.28
CA PHE A 194 -5.96 11.94 5.43
C PHE A 194 -4.81 11.42 4.57
N ILE A 195 -4.02 10.46 5.07
CA ILE A 195 -2.95 9.80 4.31
C ILE A 195 -3.53 8.96 3.17
N GLN A 196 -4.62 8.23 3.42
CA GLN A 196 -5.28 7.43 2.39
C GLN A 196 -5.93 8.34 1.33
N GLU A 197 -6.60 9.42 1.75
CA GLU A 197 -7.21 10.39 0.83
C GLU A 197 -6.18 11.03 -0.09
N VAL A 198 -5.07 11.55 0.45
CA VAL A 198 -4.07 12.22 -0.40
C VAL A 198 -3.31 11.22 -1.30
N ALA A 199 -3.17 9.96 -0.88
CA ALA A 199 -2.58 8.92 -1.72
C ALA A 199 -3.50 8.55 -2.89
N LEU A 200 -4.82 8.56 -2.69
CA LEU A 200 -5.80 8.33 -3.76
C LEU A 200 -5.77 9.45 -4.82
N GLU A 201 -5.36 10.67 -4.47
CA GLU A 201 -5.21 11.76 -5.45
C GLU A 201 -4.12 11.51 -6.51
N VAL A 202 -3.28 10.48 -6.32
CA VAL A 202 -2.26 10.00 -7.26
C VAL A 202 -2.44 8.51 -7.60
N ASP A 203 -3.67 8.00 -7.49
CA ASP A 203 -4.07 6.63 -7.83
C ASP A 203 -3.39 5.53 -6.99
N VAL A 204 -3.01 5.84 -5.75
CA VAL A 204 -2.44 4.86 -4.81
C VAL A 204 -3.44 4.51 -3.69
N GLU A 205 -3.97 3.29 -3.74
CA GLU A 205 -4.80 2.74 -2.66
C GLU A 205 -3.92 2.18 -1.53
N LEU A 206 -3.88 2.86 -0.39
CA LEU A 206 -3.16 2.40 0.80
C LEU A 206 -4.01 1.48 1.69
N LYS A 207 -3.48 0.29 1.99
CA LYS A 207 -4.11 -0.73 2.84
C LYS A 207 -3.33 -0.94 4.14
N GLY A 208 -4.07 -1.14 5.22
CA GLY A 208 -3.51 -1.43 6.54
C GLY A 208 -4.60 -1.36 7.61
N GLY A 209 -4.51 -2.19 8.64
CA GLY A 209 -5.39 -2.12 9.81
C GLY A 209 -4.89 -1.06 10.78
N ASP A 210 -4.10 -1.51 11.75
CA ASP A 210 -3.53 -0.67 12.83
C ASP A 210 -2.27 0.11 12.43
N LYS A 211 -1.64 -0.31 11.34
CA LYS A 211 -0.51 0.38 10.72
C LYS A 211 -0.57 0.23 9.20
N ILE A 212 0.06 1.15 8.49
CA ILE A 212 0.33 1.05 7.06
C ILE A 212 1.81 0.76 6.87
N ILE A 213 2.14 -0.23 6.03
CA ILE A 213 3.52 -0.53 5.63
C ILE A 213 3.64 -0.20 4.14
N LEU A 214 4.51 0.75 3.80
CA LEU A 214 4.78 1.11 2.41
C LEU A 214 5.74 0.09 1.79
N SER A 215 5.69 -0.05 0.47
CA SER A 215 6.57 -0.96 -0.29
C SER A 215 8.07 -0.67 -0.12
N ASN A 216 8.45 0.56 0.25
CA ASN A 216 9.83 0.96 0.56
C ASN A 216 10.27 0.60 2.01
N GLY A 217 9.42 -0.09 2.77
CA GLY A 217 9.66 -0.53 4.14
C GLY A 217 9.25 0.45 5.23
N ALA A 218 8.82 1.67 4.89
CA ALA A 218 8.36 2.65 5.87
C ALA A 218 7.09 2.18 6.59
N GLN A 219 7.05 2.36 7.91
CA GLN A 219 5.90 2.02 8.74
C GLN A 219 5.22 3.28 9.30
N LEU A 220 3.91 3.34 9.15
CA LEU A 220 3.04 4.40 9.68
C LEU A 220 2.20 3.82 10.82
N HIS A 221 2.50 4.21 12.06
CA HIS A 221 1.86 3.71 13.27
C HIS A 221 0.86 4.73 13.84
N PHE A 222 -0.35 4.29 14.18
CA PHE A 222 -1.42 5.16 14.69
C PHE A 222 -1.81 4.75 16.12
N LEU A 223 -1.40 5.53 17.11
CA LEU A 223 -1.42 5.18 18.52
C LEU A 223 -2.34 6.12 19.34
N GLY A 224 -3.09 5.53 20.27
CA GLY A 224 -3.81 6.28 21.31
C GLY A 224 -2.95 6.47 22.57
N THR A 225 -3.60 6.73 23.70
CA THR A 225 -2.96 7.09 24.98
C THR A 225 -2.37 5.92 25.78
N SER A 226 -2.38 4.70 25.24
CA SER A 226 -1.81 3.54 25.94
C SER A 226 -0.28 3.55 25.87
N ALA A 227 0.36 3.90 27.00
CA ALA A 227 1.81 3.88 27.15
C ALA A 227 2.41 2.50 26.85
N ALA A 228 1.71 1.40 27.18
CA ALA A 228 2.15 0.03 26.89
C ALA A 228 2.28 -0.23 25.38
N THR A 229 1.38 0.32 24.57
CA THR A 229 1.46 0.20 23.10
C THR A 229 2.51 1.10 22.45
N ALA A 230 3.07 2.05 23.20
CA ALA A 230 3.92 3.11 22.68
C ALA A 230 5.43 2.85 22.90
N GLN A 231 5.86 1.72 23.47
CA GLN A 231 7.27 1.54 23.86
C GLN A 231 8.19 0.95 22.77
N SER A 232 7.66 0.27 21.76
CA SER A 232 8.48 -0.58 20.87
C SER A 232 8.79 0.00 19.49
N TYR A 233 8.26 1.18 19.15
CA TYR A 233 8.41 1.73 17.81
C TYR A 233 9.57 2.71 17.70
N THR A 234 10.12 2.83 16.48
CA THR A 234 11.19 3.78 16.16
C THR A 234 10.82 4.54 14.89
N GLY A 235 10.75 5.86 14.97
CA GLY A 235 10.33 6.72 13.86
C GLY A 235 10.15 8.19 14.26
N ASN A 236 9.76 9.01 13.28
CA ASN A 236 9.42 10.41 13.52
C ASN A 236 8.10 10.50 14.28
N LEU A 237 8.07 11.30 15.36
CA LEU A 237 6.91 11.44 16.21
C LEU A 237 6.06 12.66 15.80
N LYS A 238 4.77 12.44 15.59
CA LYS A 238 3.72 13.46 15.52
C LYS A 238 2.78 13.28 16.72
N PHE A 239 2.80 14.21 17.66
CA PHE A 239 2.00 14.14 18.87
C PHE A 239 0.93 15.24 18.86
N ASP A 240 -0.29 14.84 18.50
CA ASP A 240 -1.49 15.69 18.39
C ASP A 240 -2.19 15.87 19.74
N GLU A 241 -2.82 17.03 19.89
CA GLU A 241 -3.57 17.49 21.04
C GLU A 241 -2.87 17.19 22.38
N PHE A 242 -1.55 17.41 22.46
CA PHE A 242 -0.77 17.04 23.63
C PHE A 242 -1.14 17.80 24.93
N PHE A 243 -1.85 18.94 24.82
CA PHE A 243 -2.44 19.65 25.98
C PHE A 243 -3.79 19.06 26.46
N TRP A 244 -4.30 18.03 25.78
CA TRP A 244 -5.55 17.34 26.11
C TRP A 244 -5.33 15.87 26.47
N VAL A 245 -4.09 15.48 26.74
CA VAL A 245 -3.73 14.11 27.12
C VAL A 245 -3.54 14.03 28.63
N SER A 246 -4.32 13.16 29.27
CA SER A 246 -4.09 12.77 30.66
C SER A 246 -2.74 12.05 30.82
N ASN A 247 -2.09 12.21 31.98
CA ASN A 247 -0.77 11.63 32.27
C ASN A 247 0.26 11.95 31.18
N PHE A 248 0.28 13.23 30.76
CA PHE A 248 1.13 13.72 29.68
C PHE A 248 2.59 13.43 29.95
N ILE A 249 3.06 13.57 31.19
CA ILE A 249 4.48 13.37 31.53
C ILE A 249 4.94 11.95 31.17
N ASN A 250 4.19 10.93 31.60
CA ASN A 250 4.54 9.54 31.32
C ASN A 250 4.47 9.25 29.82
N LEU A 251 3.38 9.65 29.17
CA LEU A 251 3.19 9.39 27.75
C LEU A 251 4.23 10.10 26.88
N ARG A 252 4.60 11.34 27.22
CA ARG A 252 5.66 12.09 26.54
C ARG A 252 7.04 11.47 26.74
N ASN A 253 7.31 10.86 27.89
CA ASN A 253 8.57 10.14 28.11
C ASN A 253 8.66 8.90 27.20
N VAL A 254 7.59 8.10 27.14
CA VAL A 254 7.51 6.93 26.24
C VAL A 254 7.57 7.36 24.78
N ALA A 255 6.78 8.37 24.39
CA ALA A 255 6.76 8.88 23.02
C ALA A 255 8.10 9.49 22.60
N GLY A 256 8.75 10.22 23.50
CA GLY A 256 10.09 10.76 23.29
C GLY A 256 11.13 9.68 23.09
N ALA A 257 11.00 8.52 23.75
CA ALA A 257 11.92 7.39 23.61
C ALA A 257 11.88 6.77 22.20
N MET A 258 10.70 6.75 21.55
CA MET A 258 10.53 6.25 20.18
C MET A 258 11.29 7.05 19.11
N ALA A 259 11.61 8.31 19.41
CA ALA A 259 12.28 9.24 18.50
C ALA A 259 13.64 9.69 19.05
N THR A 260 14.44 8.77 19.60
CA THR A 260 15.77 9.05 20.20
C THR A 260 16.91 8.99 19.19
N LEU A 261 16.83 8.10 18.19
CA LEU A 261 17.88 7.90 17.19
C LEU A 261 18.15 9.15 16.33
N LYS A 262 19.34 9.20 15.73
CA LYS A 262 19.81 10.34 14.93
C LYS A 262 18.94 10.54 13.69
N GLY A 263 18.57 11.80 13.44
CA GLY A 263 17.76 12.21 12.28
C GLY A 263 16.25 12.00 12.45
N LEU A 264 15.79 11.49 13.60
CA LEU A 264 14.36 11.45 13.92
C LEU A 264 13.88 12.79 14.47
N THR A 265 12.69 13.19 14.06
CA THR A 265 12.03 14.43 14.50
C THR A 265 10.90 14.17 15.48
N ARG A 266 10.55 15.18 16.27
CA ARG A 266 9.41 15.20 17.21
C ARG A 266 8.62 16.48 16.99
N THR A 267 7.39 16.35 16.54
CA THR A 267 6.47 17.47 16.31
C THR A 267 5.31 17.32 17.27
N TYR A 268 5.17 18.25 18.20
CA TYR A 268 4.03 18.35 19.11
C TYR A 268 3.13 19.46 18.60
N PHE A 269 1.82 19.22 18.54
CA PHE A 269 0.89 20.29 18.21
C PHE A 269 -0.42 20.11 18.94
N SER A 270 -1.04 21.21 19.35
CA SER A 270 -2.24 21.16 20.18
C SER A 270 -3.00 22.47 20.14
N THR A 271 -4.30 22.40 20.39
CA THR A 271 -4.97 23.58 20.95
C THR A 271 -4.49 23.83 22.38
N PRO A 272 -4.35 25.10 22.82
CA PRO A 272 -3.93 25.39 24.18
C PRO A 272 -4.97 24.88 25.19
N SER A 273 -4.50 24.53 26.39
CA SER A 273 -5.31 24.22 27.57
C SER A 273 -4.85 25.14 28.73
N GLY A 274 -5.43 24.97 29.91
CA GLY A 274 -5.10 25.78 31.08
C GLY A 274 -3.66 25.58 31.57
N GLU A 275 -3.13 26.59 32.27
CA GLU A 275 -1.76 26.60 32.81
C GLU A 275 -1.51 25.49 33.84
N THR A 276 -2.57 24.93 34.42
CA THR A 276 -2.53 23.82 35.37
C THR A 276 -2.23 22.47 34.70
N HIS A 277 -2.29 22.38 33.37
CA HIS A 277 -2.00 21.14 32.66
C HIS A 277 -0.50 20.79 32.71
N GLU A 278 -0.16 19.51 32.87
CA GLU A 278 1.22 19.02 32.99
C GLU A 278 2.13 19.34 31.78
N ALA A 279 1.52 19.65 30.63
CA ALA A 279 2.24 20.07 29.43
C ALA A 279 2.69 21.53 29.47
N TYR A 280 2.13 22.37 30.35
CA TYR A 280 2.45 23.78 30.41
C TYR A 280 3.93 24.04 30.74
N PRO A 281 4.53 23.42 31.79
CA PRO A 281 5.97 23.56 32.06
C PRO A 281 6.87 23.03 30.93
N PHE A 282 6.36 22.15 30.07
CA PHE A 282 7.10 21.67 28.90
C PHE A 282 7.08 22.69 27.76
N TRP A 283 5.93 23.36 27.55
CA TRP A 283 5.78 24.44 26.60
C TRP A 283 6.60 25.67 26.98
N THR A 284 6.50 26.13 28.23
CA THR A 284 7.17 27.34 28.76
C THR A 284 8.67 27.18 28.96
N GLY A 285 9.22 25.98 28.80
CA GLY A 285 10.64 25.71 29.05
C GLY A 285 11.00 25.60 30.54
N ASP A 286 10.04 25.75 31.46
CA ASP A 286 10.27 25.61 32.90
C ASP A 286 10.84 24.24 33.26
N ARG A 287 10.32 23.18 32.63
CA ARG A 287 10.84 21.81 32.78
C ARG A 287 12.29 21.67 32.31
N TRP A 288 12.70 22.47 31.32
CA TRP A 288 14.10 22.51 30.89
C TRP A 288 14.93 23.27 31.95
N ASN A 289 14.45 24.40 32.45
CA ASN A 289 15.11 25.18 33.50
C ASN A 289 15.19 24.47 34.87
N GLU A 290 14.28 23.55 35.17
CA GLU A 290 14.18 22.86 36.46
C GLU A 290 15.49 22.17 36.86
N LYS A 291 16.18 21.55 35.89
CA LYS A 291 17.45 20.84 36.11
C LYS A 291 18.69 21.74 36.07
N ARG A 292 18.51 23.06 35.98
CA ARG A 292 19.60 24.04 35.83
C ARG A 292 19.73 24.89 37.09
N GLN A 293 20.98 25.25 37.41
CA GLN A 293 21.29 26.26 38.42
C GLN A 293 20.55 27.56 38.09
N LYS A 294 20.07 28.29 39.11
CA LYS A 294 19.27 29.52 38.93
C LYS A 294 19.93 30.52 37.97
N SER A 295 21.25 30.71 38.07
CA SER A 295 22.05 31.61 37.21
C SER A 295 22.20 31.15 35.75
N LYS A 296 21.86 29.89 35.45
CA LYS A 296 21.93 29.30 34.10
C LYS A 296 20.55 29.05 33.49
N ARG A 297 19.47 29.41 34.19
CA ARG A 297 18.12 29.37 33.64
C ARG A 297 18.01 30.40 32.51
N GLN A 298 17.22 30.09 31.51
CA GLN A 298 16.97 30.96 30.36
C GLN A 298 15.49 31.32 30.34
N GLU A 299 15.16 32.55 29.98
CA GLU A 299 13.77 32.96 29.79
C GLU A 299 13.24 32.47 28.44
N PHE A 300 11.97 32.09 28.41
CA PHE A 300 11.26 31.67 27.20
C PHE A 300 10.04 32.58 27.03
N ASP A 301 10.11 33.56 26.12
CA ASP A 301 8.96 34.41 25.80
C ASP A 301 7.94 33.62 24.97
N VAL A 302 7.01 32.96 25.67
CA VAL A 302 5.94 32.18 25.03
C VAL A 302 4.70 33.00 24.67
N SER A 303 4.81 34.33 24.65
CA SER A 303 3.71 35.19 24.22
C SER A 303 3.41 35.01 22.72
N TRP A 304 2.17 35.28 22.32
CA TRP A 304 1.79 35.24 20.91
C TRP A 304 2.63 36.24 20.06
N LYS A 305 2.96 37.40 20.63
CA LYS A 305 3.76 38.43 19.94
C LYS A 305 5.15 37.91 19.55
N ALA A 306 5.78 37.12 20.43
CA ALA A 306 7.06 36.50 20.14
C ALA A 306 6.92 35.28 19.19
N LEU A 307 5.85 34.50 19.34
CA LEU A 307 5.75 33.18 18.70
C LEU A 307 4.92 33.11 17.41
N ASN A 308 4.25 34.18 16.97
CA ASN A 308 3.40 34.12 15.77
C ASN A 308 4.16 33.73 14.48
N SER A 309 5.46 34.04 14.42
CA SER A 309 6.34 33.74 13.28
C SER A 309 7.26 32.52 13.53
N GLY A 310 7.17 31.92 14.71
CA GLY A 310 8.00 30.78 15.11
C GLY A 310 9.40 31.17 15.61
N VAL A 311 9.84 30.58 16.71
CA VAL A 311 11.15 30.88 17.34
C VAL A 311 11.85 29.60 17.79
N LEU A 312 13.15 29.49 17.50
CA LEU A 312 14.00 28.43 18.04
C LEU A 312 14.57 28.83 19.40
N TYR A 313 14.28 28.04 20.43
CA TYR A 313 14.73 28.30 21.80
C TYR A 313 16.00 27.53 22.20
N PRO A 314 16.63 27.88 23.35
CA PRO A 314 17.83 27.21 23.86
C PRO A 314 17.68 25.70 24.13
N ASP A 315 16.45 25.22 24.32
CA ASP A 315 16.16 23.79 24.45
C ASP A 315 16.19 23.03 23.12
N LYS A 316 16.52 23.71 22.01
CA LYS A 316 16.53 23.20 20.64
C LYS A 316 15.15 22.75 20.19
N THR A 317 14.12 23.46 20.64
CA THR A 317 12.74 23.29 20.18
C THR A 317 12.29 24.57 19.50
N TRP A 318 11.87 24.43 18.24
CA TRP A 318 11.18 25.49 17.52
C TRP A 318 9.72 25.56 17.98
N ARG A 319 9.24 26.74 18.36
CA ARG A 319 7.89 26.97 18.92
C ARG A 319 7.13 27.99 18.08
N GLN A 320 5.85 27.75 17.83
CA GLN A 320 4.95 28.72 17.18
C GLN A 320 3.57 28.74 17.82
N ILE A 321 2.91 29.90 17.81
CA ILE A 321 1.47 30.04 18.07
C ILE A 321 0.78 30.53 16.79
N VAL A 322 -0.28 29.85 16.33
CA VAL A 322 -1.02 30.22 15.11
C VAL A 322 -2.53 30.08 15.20
#